data_AF-A0A8T7D158-F1
#
_entry.id   AF-A0A8T7D158-F1
#
_cell.length_a   1.000
_cell.length_b   1.000
_cell.length_c   1.000
_cell.angle_alpha   90.00
_cell.angle_beta   90.00
_cell.angle_gamma   90.00
#
_symmetry.space_group_name_H-M   'P 1'
#
loop_
_entity.id
_entity.type
_entity.pdbx_description
1 polymer ?
#
loop_
_entity_poly.entity_id
_entity_poly.type
_entity_poly.pdbx_seq_one_letter_code
_entity_poly.pdbx_strand_id
1 'polypeptide(L)' 'MCSINEEKATDRQIGVIAQELEKEFPELVSTDNEGYKSVAYSKLTAVLIEAIKAQQSRISELEVRI' A
#
# COMPACT_ATOMS: atom_id res chain seq x y z
N MET A 1 -28.79 2.42 -34.96
CA MET A 1 -27.37 2.70 -34.65
C MET A 1 -27.27 2.88 -33.15
N CYS A 2 -26.84 1.85 -32.40
CA CYS A 2 -26.63 1.96 -30.96
C CYS A 2 -25.28 2.66 -30.75
N SER A 3 -25.25 3.77 -30.03
CA SER A 3 -24.00 4.37 -29.52
C SER A 3 -24.04 4.22 -28.01
N ILE A 4 -23.07 3.45 -27.51
CA ILE A 4 -22.93 2.97 -26.14
C ILE A 4 -22.81 4.17 -25.17
N ASN A 5 -23.63 4.17 -24.12
CA ASN A 5 -23.45 4.99 -22.94
C ASN A 5 -22.28 4.43 -22.13
N GLU A 6 -21.29 5.26 -21.83
CA GLU A 6 -20.12 4.89 -21.01
C GLU A 6 -20.49 5.02 -19.52
N GLU A 7 -21.14 3.99 -18.97
CA GLU A 7 -21.25 3.83 -17.51
C GLU A 7 -19.85 3.58 -16.95
N LYS A 8 -19.24 4.61 -16.34
CA LYS A 8 -18.06 4.45 -15.49
C LYS A 8 -18.43 3.49 -14.35
N ALA A 9 -18.06 2.22 -14.50
CA ALA A 9 -18.00 1.29 -13.38
C ALA A 9 -17.11 1.94 -12.32
N THR A 10 -17.70 2.31 -11.18
CA THR A 10 -17.00 2.78 -10.00
C THR A 10 -16.23 1.61 -9.41
N ASP A 11 -15.13 1.24 -10.05
CA ASP A 11 -14.28 0.17 -9.58
C ASP A 11 -13.63 0.68 -8.30
N ARG A 12 -14.08 0.17 -7.15
CA ARG A 12 -13.57 0.59 -5.84
C ARG A 12 -12.12 0.15 -5.75
N GLN A 13 -11.21 1.08 -5.95
CA GLN A 13 -9.79 0.82 -5.77
C GLN A 13 -9.45 0.80 -4.28
N ILE A 14 -8.94 -0.33 -3.82
CA ILE A 14 -8.34 -0.44 -2.50
C ILE A 14 -6.91 0.07 -2.61
N GLY A 15 -6.55 1.03 -1.77
CA GLY A 15 -5.25 1.66 -1.78
C GLY A 15 -4.84 2.13 -0.39
N VAL A 16 -3.70 2.80 -0.36
CA VAL A 16 -3.07 3.34 0.85
C VAL A 16 -2.98 4.87 0.75
N ILE A 17 -3.06 5.56 1.89
CA ILE A 17 -2.96 7.01 1.93
C ILE A 17 -1.49 7.41 1.91
N ALA A 18 -1.07 8.11 0.86
CA ALA A 18 0.33 8.52 0.68
C ALA A 18 0.84 9.39 1.84
N GLN A 19 0.00 10.29 2.40
CA GLN A 19 0.41 11.15 3.51
C GLN A 19 0.61 10.38 4.83
N GLU A 20 -0.04 9.23 5.01
CA GLU A 20 0.16 8.39 6.18
C GLU A 20 1.46 7.59 6.02
N LEU A 21 1.66 7.01 4.83
CA LEU A 21 2.88 6.29 4.50
C LEU A 21 4.12 7.17 4.54
N GLU A 22 4.04 8.44 4.12
CA GLU A 22 5.19 9.36 4.14
C GLU A 22 5.74 9.59 5.56
N LYS A 23 4.88 9.55 6.60
CA LYS A 23 5.31 9.78 7.98
C LYS A 23 6.17 8.65 8.52
N GLU A 24 5.85 7.41 8.15
CA GLU A 24 6.52 6.20 8.65
C GLU A 24 7.59 5.70 7.66
N PHE A 25 7.36 5.89 6.36
CA PHE A 25 8.17 5.37 5.25
C PHE A 25 8.29 6.42 4.12
N PRO A 26 9.03 7.53 4.33
CA PRO A 26 9.19 8.57 3.33
C PRO A 26 9.83 8.05 2.02
N GLU A 27 10.66 7.01 2.08
CA GLU A 27 11.29 6.39 0.90
C GLU A 27 10.31 5.67 -0.05
N LEU A 28 9.10 5.40 0.42
CA LEU A 28 8.01 4.80 -0.36
C LEU A 28 7.15 5.87 -1.05
N VAL A 29 7.34 7.15 -0.75
CA VAL A 29 6.52 8.24 -1.29
C VAL A 29 7.40 9.17 -2.12
N SER A 30 6.94 9.50 -3.32
CA SER A 30 7.57 10.49 -4.18
C SER A 30 6.63 11.67 -4.38
N THR A 31 7.14 12.87 -4.18
CA THR A 31 6.42 14.12 -4.46
C THR A 31 6.93 14.67 -5.79
N ASP A 32 6.03 14.99 -6.71
CA ASP A 32 6.40 15.64 -7.96
C ASP A 32 6.56 17.17 -7.82
N ASN A 33 6.94 17.85 -8.90
CA ASN A 33 7.15 19.30 -8.91
C ASN A 33 5.85 20.10 -8.74
N GLU A 34 4.69 19.47 -8.91
CA GLU A 34 3.37 20.07 -8.72
C GLU A 34 2.82 19.81 -7.30
N GLY A 35 3.55 19.05 -6.48
CA GLY A 35 3.20 18.73 -5.10
C GLY A 35 2.31 17.50 -4.93
N TYR A 36 2.08 16.72 -5.98
CA TYR A 36 1.34 15.47 -5.87
C TYR A 36 2.22 14.37 -5.31
N LYS A 37 1.66 13.65 -4.33
CA LYS A 37 2.30 12.53 -3.67
C LYS A 37 1.86 11.21 -4.31
N SER A 38 2.84 10.41 -4.69
CA SER A 38 2.65 9.09 -5.29
C SER A 38 3.35 8.02 -4.44
N VAL A 39 2.74 6.83 -4.36
CA VAL A 39 3.29 5.71 -3.59
C VAL A 39 4.00 4.74 -4.52
N ALA A 40 5.24 4.38 -4.19
CA ALA A 40 6.02 3.36 -4.85
C ALA A 40 5.55 1.96 -4.44
N TYR A 41 4.43 1.50 -5.00
CA TYR A 41 3.86 0.16 -4.73
C TYR A 41 4.84 -0.98 -4.97
N SER A 42 5.79 -0.82 -5.90
CA SER A 42 6.85 -1.80 -6.16
C SER A 42 7.80 -1.99 -4.99
N LYS A 43 8.03 -0.94 -4.18
CA LYS A 43 8.84 -1.02 -2.95
C LYS A 43 8.01 -1.44 -1.74
N LEU A 44 6.70 -1.14 -1.75
CA LEU A 44 5.79 -1.52 -0.67
C LEU A 44 5.73 -3.04 -0.47
N THR A 45 5.82 -3.83 -1.54
CA THR A 45 5.83 -5.30 -1.46
C THR A 45 6.97 -5.84 -0.60
N ALA A 46 8.18 -5.26 -0.70
CA ALA A 46 9.32 -5.68 0.11
C ALA A 46 9.07 -5.41 1.61
N VAL A 47 8.51 -4.24 1.93
CA VAL A 47 8.15 -3.86 3.30
C VAL A 47 7.08 -4.80 3.87
N LEU A 48 6.07 -5.15 3.06
CA LEU A 48 5.02 -6.08 3.47
C LEU A 48 5.57 -7.49 3.76
N ILE A 49 6.49 -7.98 2.93
CA ILE A 49 7.15 -9.28 3.16
C ILE A 49 7.89 -9.27 4.51
N GLU A 50 8.63 -8.21 4.80
CA GLU A 50 9.36 -8.09 6.06
C GLU A 50 8.41 -7.98 7.26
N ALA A 51 7.33 -7.23 7.13
CA ALA A 51 6.29 -7.13 8.15
C ALA A 51 5.64 -8.50 8.46
N ILE A 52 5.34 -9.31 7.44
CA ILE A 52 4.79 -10.66 7.62
C ILE A 52 5.79 -11.56 8.33
N LYS A 53 7.07 -11.53 7.95
CA LYS A 53 8.12 -12.32 8.64
C LYS A 53 8.26 -11.91 10.10
N ALA A 54 8.31 -10.61 10.38
CA ALA A 54 8.39 -10.08 11.73
C ALA A 54 7.16 -10.49 12.56
N GLN A 55 5.96 -10.42 11.97
CA GLN A 55 4.73 -10.87 12.60
C GLN A 55 4.76 -12.39 12.89
N GLN A 56 5.23 -13.20 11.94
CA GLN A 56 5.34 -14.64 12.12
C GLN A 56 6.34 -15.00 13.23
N SER A 57 7.47 -14.30 13.32
CA SER A 57 8.43 -14.47 14.41
C SER A 57 7.79 -14.19 15.77
N ARG A 58 7.00 -13.12 15.89
CA ARG A 58 6.26 -12.80 17.13
C ARG A 58 5.25 -13.88 17.48
N ILE A 59 4.54 -14.42 16.50
CA ILE A 59 3.59 -15.52 16.73
C ILE A 59 4.33 -16.74 17.26
N SER A 60 5.41 -17.17 16.60
CA SER A 60 6.20 -18.32 17.06
C SER A 60 6.82 -18.10 18.45
N GLU A 61 7.28 -16.90 18.77
CA GLU A 61 7.74 -16.55 20.12
C GLU A 61 6.64 -16.63 21.19
N LEU A 62 5.39 -16.31 20.83
CA LEU A 62 4.26 -16.40 21.74
C LEU A 62 3.80 -17.86 21.90
N GLU A 63 3.80 -18.64 20.84
CA GLU A 63 3.46 -20.07 20.87
C GLU A 63 4.44 -20.88 21.72
N VAL A 64 5.74 -20.53 21.72
CA VAL A 64 6.76 -21.19 22.57
C VAL A 64 6.54 -20.96 24.07
N ARG A 65 5.78 -19.92 24.46
CA ARG A 65 5.49 -19.61 25.87
C ARG A 65 4.25 -20.31 26.41
N ILE A 66 3.54 -21.06 25.58
CA ILE A 66 2.35 -21.87 25.93
C ILE A 66 2.79 -23.32 26.08
#